data_AF-A0A0B9G774-F1
#
_entry.id   AF-A0A0B9G774-F1
#
_cell.length_a   1.000
_cell.length_b   1.000
_cell.length_c   1.000
_cell.angle_alpha   90.00
_cell.angle_beta   90.00
_cell.angle_gamma   90.00
#
_symmetry.space_group_name_H-M   'P 1'
#
loop_
_entity.id
_entity.type
_entity.pdbx_description
1 polymer ?
#
loop_
_entity_poly.entity_id
_entity_poly.type
_entity_poly.pdbx_seq_one_letter_code
_entity_poly.pdbx_strand_id
1 'polypeptide(L)'
;MPKQAAKAPKLGAAVSSMPLHDVTIPLDKPVTADFMAKHALDEWHHSMQMVKHHQRLGDKEGSAFFLNDAAEFRRIYVAFKRAIIEMGGL
;
A
#
# COMPACT_ATOMS: atom_id res chain seq x y z
N MET A 1 38.51 22.79 -41.93
CA MET A 1 38.24 21.74 -40.93
C MET A 1 36.74 21.47 -40.89
N PRO A 2 36.23 20.24 -41.11
CA PRO A 2 34.83 19.95 -40.91
C PRO A 2 34.56 19.50 -39.46
N LYS A 3 33.58 20.14 -38.82
CA LYS A 3 33.07 19.88 -37.47
C LYS A 3 32.42 18.48 -37.44
N GLN A 4 32.96 17.55 -36.66
CA GLN A 4 32.28 16.28 -36.33
C GLN A 4 31.05 16.59 -35.46
N ALA A 5 29.86 16.28 -35.96
CA ALA A 5 28.65 16.21 -35.13
C ALA A 5 28.67 14.88 -34.37
N ALA A 6 28.85 14.94 -33.05
CA ALA A 6 28.69 13.79 -32.17
C ALA A 6 27.22 13.35 -32.17
N LYS A 7 26.96 12.08 -32.51
CA LYS A 7 25.64 11.47 -32.35
C LYS A 7 25.30 11.38 -30.86
N ALA A 8 24.24 12.07 -30.45
CA ALA A 8 23.62 11.82 -29.15
C ALA A 8 23.03 10.38 -29.14
N PRO A 9 23.15 9.63 -28.03
CA PRO A 9 22.52 8.32 -27.94
C PRO A 9 21.00 8.50 -27.97
N LYS A 10 20.32 7.70 -28.80
CA LYS A 10 18.85 7.56 -28.76
C LYS A 10 18.47 6.82 -27.47
N LEU A 11 18.44 7.53 -26.35
CA LEU A 11 17.76 7.09 -25.13
C LEU A 11 16.27 7.37 -25.29
N GLY A 12 15.65 6.62 -26.20
CA GLY A 12 14.21 6.38 -26.16
C GLY A 12 14.02 5.09 -25.39
N ALA A 13 14.03 5.18 -24.05
CA ALA A 13 13.44 4.12 -23.25
C ALA A 13 12.04 3.89 -23.81
N ALA A 14 11.74 2.67 -24.25
CA ALA A 14 10.38 2.27 -24.54
C ALA A 14 9.62 2.30 -23.21
N VAL A 15 9.17 3.49 -22.79
CA VAL A 15 8.09 3.64 -21.85
C VAL A 15 6.88 3.11 -22.59
N SER A 16 6.59 1.83 -22.34
CA SER A 16 5.39 1.16 -22.82
C SER A 16 4.21 2.07 -22.53
N SER A 17 3.64 2.66 -23.58
CA SER A 17 2.45 3.49 -23.54
C SER A 17 1.20 2.63 -23.40
N MET A 18 1.28 1.55 -22.63
CA MET A 18 0.15 0.66 -22.43
C MET A 18 -0.89 1.45 -21.64
N PRO A 19 -2.08 1.70 -22.21
CA PRO A 19 -3.10 2.43 -21.48
C PRO A 19 -3.48 1.59 -20.26
N LEU A 20 -3.38 2.17 -19.06
CA LEU A 20 -3.65 1.47 -17.79
C LEU A 20 -5.04 0.80 -17.77
N HIS A 21 -5.97 1.24 -18.61
CA HIS A 21 -7.33 0.70 -18.72
C HIS A 21 -7.44 -0.65 -19.42
N ASP A 22 -6.46 -1.08 -20.21
CA ASP A 22 -6.47 -2.38 -20.91
C ASP A 22 -5.72 -3.48 -20.14
N VAL A 23 -5.01 -3.12 -19.08
CA VAL A 23 -4.33 -4.11 -18.23
C VAL A 23 -5.34 -4.64 -17.22
N THR A 24 -6.16 -5.59 -17.66
CA THR A 24 -6.94 -6.41 -16.72
C THR A 24 -5.95 -7.36 -16.04
N ILE A 25 -5.20 -6.88 -15.04
CA ILE A 25 -4.39 -7.76 -14.20
C ILE A 25 -5.41 -8.61 -13.44
N PRO A 26 -5.50 -9.94 -13.67
CA PRO A 26 -6.33 -10.78 -12.82
C PRO A 26 -5.75 -10.67 -11.41
N LEU A 27 -6.44 -9.92 -10.55
CA LEU A 27 -6.12 -9.82 -9.15
C LEU A 27 -6.39 -11.21 -8.56
N ASP A 28 -5.32 -11.97 -8.36
CA ASP A 28 -5.39 -13.25 -7.68
C ASP A 28 -5.92 -13.00 -6.27
N LYS A 29 -7.18 -13.40 -6.02
CA LYS A 29 -7.94 -12.98 -4.84
C LYS A 29 -7.24 -13.31 -3.52
N PRO A 30 -6.60 -14.48 -3.34
CA PRO A 30 -5.80 -14.78 -2.14
C PRO A 30 -4.58 -13.87 -2.01
N VAL A 31 -3.87 -13.57 -3.11
CA VAL A 31 -2.71 -12.68 -3.10
C VAL A 31 -3.12 -11.26 -2.75
N THR A 32 -4.21 -10.76 -3.34
CA THR A 32 -4.77 -9.45 -3.01
C THR A 32 -5.24 -9.41 -1.55
N ALA A 33 -5.90 -10.46 -1.05
CA ALA A 33 -6.33 -10.52 0.34
C ALA A 33 -5.14 -10.55 1.31
N ASP A 34 -4.06 -11.27 0.99
CA ASP A 34 -2.84 -11.29 1.80
C ASP A 34 -2.12 -9.93 1.81
N PHE A 35 -2.04 -9.28 0.65
CA PHE A 35 -1.52 -7.91 0.54
C PHE A 35 -2.34 -6.94 1.40
N MET A 36 -3.67 -6.97 1.29
CA MET A 36 -4.57 -6.10 2.05
C MET A 36 -4.50 -6.39 3.55
N ALA A 37 -4.34 -7.66 3.96
CA ALA A 37 -4.10 -8.02 5.35
C ALA A 37 -2.79 -7.39 5.85
N LYS A 38 -1.68 -7.57 5.13
CA LYS A 38 -0.38 -6.99 5.52
C LYS A 38 -0.44 -5.47 5.63
N HIS A 39 -1.03 -4.82 4.63
CA HIS A 39 -1.20 -3.36 4.65
C HIS A 39 -2.03 -2.90 5.85
N ALA A 40 -3.16 -3.55 6.15
CA ALA A 40 -3.96 -3.22 7.32
C ALA A 40 -3.20 -3.44 8.65
N LEU A 41 -2.31 -4.43 8.71
CA LEU A 41 -1.46 -4.65 9.88
C LEU A 41 -0.44 -3.52 10.08
N ASP A 42 0.16 -3.05 8.99
CA ASP A 42 1.12 -1.94 9.01
C ASP A 42 0.43 -0.63 9.43
N GLU A 43 -0.74 -0.34 8.87
CA GLU A 43 -1.55 0.83 9.26
C GLU A 43 -1.99 0.76 10.72
N TRP A 44 -2.40 -0.42 11.22
CA TRP A 44 -2.70 -0.58 12.64
C TRP A 44 -1.51 -0.23 13.53
N HIS A 45 -0.30 -0.71 13.19
CA HIS A 45 0.91 -0.36 13.94
C HIS A 45 1.21 1.14 13.86
N HIS A 46 1.04 1.75 12.68
CA HIS A 46 1.23 3.18 12.49
C HIS A 46 0.24 4.00 13.35
N SER A 47 -1.05 3.68 13.33
CA SER A 47 -2.06 4.33 14.18
C SER A 47 -1.69 4.22 15.66
N MET A 48 -1.24 3.04 16.13
CA MET A 48 -0.80 2.87 17.52
C MET A 48 0.47 3.68 17.87
N GLN A 49 1.36 3.94 16.91
CA GLN A 49 2.47 4.87 17.11
C GLN A 49 1.97 6.31 17.23
N MET A 50 1.01 6.71 16.40
CA MET A 50 0.38 8.03 16.46
C MET A 50 -0.37 8.25 17.77
N VAL A 51 -1.09 7.25 18.28
CA VAL A 51 -1.68 7.29 19.63
C VAL A 51 -0.64 7.68 20.69
N LYS A 52 0.51 7.00 20.71
CA LYS A 52 1.60 7.29 21.65
C LYS A 52 2.17 8.70 21.46
N HIS A 53 2.25 9.16 20.22
CA HIS A 53 2.71 10.51 19.89
C HIS A 53 1.76 11.57 20.46
N HIS A 54 0.46 11.48 20.16
CA HIS A 54 -0.53 12.44 20.64
C HIS A 54 -0.70 12.40 22.16
N GLN A 55 -0.60 11.22 22.79
CA GLN A 55 -0.56 11.11 24.26
C GLN A 55 0.60 11.88 24.88
N ARG A 56 1.80 11.83 24.28
CA ARG A 56 2.98 12.60 24.77
C ARG A 56 2.81 14.10 24.61
N LEU A 57 2.05 14.54 23.60
CA LEU A 57 1.69 15.95 23.39
C LEU A 57 0.56 16.43 24.30
N GLY A 58 -0.09 15.51 25.05
CA GLY A 58 -1.29 15.83 25.83
C GLY A 58 -2.55 16.00 24.99
N ASP A 59 -2.50 15.66 23.69
CA ASP A 59 -3.63 15.73 22.77
C ASP A 59 -4.51 14.48 22.91
N LYS A 60 -5.60 14.64 23.67
CA LYS A 60 -6.57 13.57 23.93
C LYS A 60 -7.45 13.26 22.73
N GLU A 61 -7.81 14.26 21.93
CA GLU A 61 -8.68 14.08 20.78
C GLU A 61 -7.95 13.35 19.66
N GLY A 62 -6.73 13.78 19.34
CA GLY A 62 -5.86 13.08 18.38
C GLY A 62 -5.57 11.64 18.83
N SER A 63 -5.28 11.43 20.12
CA SER A 63 -5.12 10.07 20.65
C SER A 63 -6.37 9.22 20.49
N ALA A 64 -7.57 9.77 20.71
CA ALA A 64 -8.83 9.03 20.57
C ALA A 64 -9.15 8.69 19.11
N PHE A 65 -8.88 9.63 18.19
CA PHE A 65 -9.00 9.44 16.75
C PHE A 65 -8.15 8.26 16.28
N PHE A 66 -6.85 8.27 16.58
CA PHE A 66 -5.96 7.19 16.15
C PHE A 66 -6.21 5.85 16.87
N LEU A 67 -6.82 5.87 18.06
CA LEU A 67 -7.30 4.64 18.70
C LEU A 67 -8.48 4.03 17.93
N ASN A 68 -9.38 4.85 17.39
CA ASN A 68 -10.46 4.37 16.53
C ASN A 68 -9.90 3.81 15.21
N ASP A 69 -9.02 4.54 14.54
CA ASP A 69 -8.35 4.07 13.30
C ASP A 69 -7.64 2.73 13.53
N ALA A 70 -6.89 2.61 14.63
CA ALA A 70 -6.22 1.37 15.00
C ALA A 70 -7.22 0.21 15.16
N ALA A 71 -8.39 0.46 15.77
CA ALA A 71 -9.42 -0.56 15.92
C ALA A 71 -10.03 -0.97 14.58
N GLU A 72 -10.22 -0.03 13.65
CA GLU A 72 -10.72 -0.28 12.29
C GLU A 72 -9.74 -1.10 11.47
N PHE A 73 -8.47 -0.71 11.41
CA PHE A 73 -7.42 -1.47 10.71
C PHE A 73 -7.26 -2.87 11.27
N ARG A 74 -7.36 -3.05 12.59
CA ARG A 74 -7.36 -4.38 13.21
C ARG A 74 -8.55 -5.24 12.75
N ARG A 75 -9.75 -4.66 12.60
CA ARG A 75 -10.93 -5.39 12.08
C ARG A 75 -10.72 -5.79 10.62
N ILE A 76 -10.19 -4.88 9.81
CA ILE A 76 -9.88 -5.13 8.38
C ILE A 76 -8.86 -6.26 8.25
N TYR A 77 -7.78 -6.23 9.03
CA TYR A 77 -6.77 -7.31 9.07
C TYR A 77 -7.40 -8.67 9.36
N VAL A 78 -8.23 -8.76 10.41
CA VAL A 78 -8.90 -10.03 10.78
C VAL A 78 -9.85 -10.49 9.68
N ALA A 79 -10.58 -9.58 9.03
CA ALA A 79 -11.48 -9.90 7.94
C ALA A 79 -10.73 -10.51 6.73
N PHE A 80 -9.63 -9.88 6.30
CA PHE A 80 -8.83 -10.42 5.20
C PHE A 80 -8.13 -11.73 5.56
N LYS A 81 -7.61 -11.89 6.79
CA LYS A 81 -7.06 -13.17 7.25
C LYS A 81 -8.09 -14.31 7.22
N ARG A 82 -9.35 -14.03 7.59
CA ARG A 82 -10.44 -15.00 7.48
C ARG A 82 -10.78 -15.32 6.03
N ALA A 83 -10.87 -14.31 5.17
CA ALA A 83 -11.13 -14.51 3.75
C ALA A 83 -10.07 -15.40 3.08
N ILE A 84 -8.78 -15.25 3.43
CA ILE A 84 -7.71 -16.12 2.93
C ILE A 84 -7.95 -17.58 3.32
N ILE A 85 -8.31 -17.84 4.59
CA ILE A 85 -8.60 -19.19 5.09
C ILE A 85 -9.79 -19.81 4.34
N GLU A 86 -10.88 -19.04 4.15
CA GLU A 86 -12.09 -19.51 3.45
C GLU A 86 -11.84 -19.79 1.95
N MET A 87 -10.94 -19.04 1.32
CA MET A 87 -10.54 -19.25 -0.07
C MET A 87 -9.57 -20.44 -0.26
N GLY A 88 -9.21 -21.16 0.82
CA GLY A 88 -8.20 -22.21 0.77
C GLY A 88 -6.79 -21.68 0.48
N GLY A 89 -6.55 -20.40 0.76
CA GLY A 89 -5.28 -19.73 0.51
C GLY A 89 -4.17 -20.24 1.44
N LEU A 90 -3.12 -20.77 0.80
CA LEU A 90 -1.82 -21.29 1.27
C LEU A 90 -1.66 -21.63 2.76
#